data_AF-K8X4F9-F1
#
_entry.id   AF-K8X4F9-F1
#
_cell.length_a   1.000
_cell.length_b   1.000
_cell.length_c   1.000
_cell.angle_alpha   90.00
_cell.angle_beta   90.00
_cell.angle_gamma   90.00
#
_symmetry.space_group_name_H-M   'P 1'
#
loop_
_entity.id
_entity.type
_entity.pdbx_description
1 polymer ?
#
loop_
_entity_poly.entity_id
_entity_poly.type
_entity_poly.pdbx_seq_one_letter_code
_entity_poly.pdbx_strand_id
1 'polypeptide(L)'
;MPSTTNLQKAAFDAIDTLHFGQVLMSFIYGRSIADWYHYILTLINEALQKKGISGKQAEITKHYLLSALEIYLSVDNKYISDLHDYSEENNSDGTPYNRDISEQFIEHRRNYSLSLLCAVACENGVDKKFIVQTTAEWINNEKLGLSTMPALVRNRLVECCYAIEYPDAPLRFYHELVNHNIILCGKHSSKKDKYAQELGSELSLLFIRAGLLFEFKMQQRAMEIMTSNKNNYQIKISKLDFEKSRISRKNIADYYKRLIDIWLLEKNPSTFAIFRCKEHVSKTDAEKILKTMRKFYLHKRMFGGTQGNWLGTLGAFEIELCCKEEPKRAIYYETNNSLTISDKVKSKLLDYGFNVSARSLYLRHKAIKKEGYSKILYYYHSVLGLPYIPPWYLNKNDLYDLALEYKAENVNE
;
A
#
# COMPACT_ATOMS: atom_id res chain seq x y z
N MET A 1 2.40 -14.94 -25.83
CA MET A 1 2.94 -13.74 -25.15
C MET A 1 4.22 -14.15 -24.43
N PRO A 2 5.32 -13.38 -24.50
CA PRO A 2 6.53 -13.68 -23.74
C PRO A 2 6.21 -13.76 -22.24
N SER A 3 6.93 -14.62 -21.52
CA SER A 3 6.77 -14.75 -20.07
C SER A 3 7.13 -13.44 -19.39
N THR A 4 6.30 -13.01 -18.42
CA THR A 4 6.56 -11.77 -17.68
C THR A 4 7.88 -11.88 -16.94
N THR A 5 8.75 -10.90 -17.13
CA THR A 5 10.03 -10.86 -16.43
C THR A 5 9.78 -10.67 -14.94
N ASN A 6 10.78 -11.05 -14.14
CA ASN A 6 10.73 -10.87 -12.70
C ASN A 6 10.54 -9.41 -12.27
N LEU A 7 11.13 -8.49 -13.02
CA LEU A 7 10.97 -7.04 -12.83
C LEU A 7 9.52 -6.61 -13.12
N GLN A 8 8.95 -7.06 -14.24
CA GLN A 8 7.57 -6.76 -14.61
C GLN A 8 6.57 -7.33 -13.59
N LYS A 9 6.84 -8.51 -13.03
CA LYS A 9 6.01 -9.07 -11.94
C LYS A 9 5.99 -8.12 -10.74
N ALA A 10 7.14 -7.67 -10.26
CA ALA A 10 7.21 -6.73 -9.14
C ALA A 10 6.52 -5.39 -9.47
N ALA A 11 6.65 -4.92 -10.70
CA ALA A 11 5.97 -3.71 -11.17
C ALA A 11 4.44 -3.85 -11.09
N PHE A 12 3.89 -5.00 -11.48
CA PHE A 12 2.46 -5.27 -11.32
C PHE A 12 2.03 -5.51 -9.87
N ASP A 13 2.91 -6.01 -9.01
CA ASP A 13 2.64 -6.09 -7.56
C ASP A 13 2.52 -4.68 -6.97
N ALA A 14 3.39 -3.77 -7.39
CA ALA A 14 3.32 -2.34 -7.03
C ALA A 14 2.02 -1.70 -7.52
N ILE A 15 1.68 -1.87 -8.81
CA ILE A 15 0.45 -1.31 -9.38
C ILE A 15 -0.80 -1.84 -8.69
N ASP A 16 -0.85 -3.14 -8.39
CA ASP A 16 -1.98 -3.73 -7.66
C ASP A 16 -2.14 -3.12 -6.27
N THR A 17 -1.02 -2.90 -5.57
CA THR A 17 -1.02 -2.27 -4.24
C THR A 17 -1.58 -0.85 -4.30
N LEU A 18 -1.07 -0.02 -5.21
CA LEU A 18 -1.56 1.35 -5.37
C LEU A 18 -3.04 1.35 -5.79
N HIS A 19 -3.42 0.44 -6.69
CA HIS A 19 -4.80 0.34 -7.17
C HIS A 19 -5.76 -0.10 -6.06
N PHE A 20 -5.37 -1.05 -5.23
CA PHE A 20 -6.11 -1.44 -4.04
C PHE A 20 -6.36 -0.24 -3.12
N GLY A 21 -5.31 0.52 -2.80
CA GLY A 21 -5.41 1.73 -1.98
C GLY A 21 -6.38 2.75 -2.57
N GLN A 22 -6.35 2.95 -3.89
CA GLN A 22 -7.26 3.89 -4.55
C GLN A 22 -8.72 3.42 -4.54
N VAL A 23 -8.98 2.12 -4.75
CA VAL A 23 -10.34 1.56 -4.66
C VAL A 23 -10.87 1.68 -3.24
N LEU A 24 -10.05 1.34 -2.24
CA LEU A 24 -10.40 1.48 -0.82
C LEU A 24 -10.76 2.94 -0.50
N MET A 25 -9.92 3.89 -0.91
CA MET A 25 -10.19 5.31 -0.71
C MET A 25 -11.47 5.76 -1.41
N SER A 26 -11.83 5.19 -2.56
CA SER A 26 -13.09 5.49 -3.24
C SER A 26 -14.34 5.12 -2.43
N PHE A 27 -14.23 4.25 -1.42
CA PHE A 27 -15.33 3.95 -0.49
C PHE A 27 -15.35 4.89 0.72
N ILE A 28 -14.21 5.49 1.04
CA ILE A 28 -14.02 6.41 2.18
C ILE A 28 -14.34 7.85 1.78
N TYR A 29 -14.04 8.26 0.55
CA TYR A 29 -14.34 9.60 0.05
C TYR A 29 -15.80 9.98 0.25
N GLY A 30 -16.03 11.20 0.70
CA GLY A 30 -17.36 11.73 1.02
C GLY A 30 -17.94 11.26 2.36
N ARG A 31 -17.18 10.50 3.16
CA ARG A 31 -17.55 10.12 4.54
C ARG A 31 -16.69 10.89 5.54
N SER A 32 -17.18 11.02 6.78
CA SER A 32 -16.46 11.69 7.89
C SER A 32 -15.09 11.08 8.21
N ILE A 33 -14.84 9.82 7.83
CA ILE A 33 -13.53 9.18 7.96
C ILE A 33 -12.48 9.89 7.08
N ALA A 34 -12.86 10.40 5.91
CA ALA A 34 -11.94 11.10 5.01
C ALA A 34 -11.35 12.37 5.63
N ASP A 35 -12.13 13.07 6.46
CA ASP A 35 -11.75 14.34 7.09
C ASP A 35 -10.51 14.18 7.98
N TRP A 36 -10.34 13.01 8.62
CA TRP A 36 -9.16 12.70 9.41
C TRP A 36 -7.87 12.72 8.60
N TYR A 37 -7.87 12.14 7.40
CA TYR A 37 -6.69 12.14 6.54
C TYR A 37 -6.37 13.55 6.04
N HIS A 38 -7.39 14.34 5.67
CA HIS A 38 -7.21 15.73 5.26
C HIS A 38 -6.65 16.58 6.40
N TYR A 39 -7.13 16.37 7.62
CA TYR A 39 -6.65 17.06 8.80
C TYR A 39 -5.17 16.74 9.08
N ILE A 40 -4.77 15.46 9.08
CA ILE A 40 -3.38 15.03 9.26
C ILE A 40 -2.47 15.63 8.17
N LEU A 41 -2.90 15.57 6.91
CA LEU A 41 -2.14 16.14 5.79
C LEU A 41 -1.96 17.67 5.95
N THR A 42 -2.99 18.37 6.41
CA THR A 42 -2.93 19.81 6.68
C THR A 42 -1.87 20.12 7.72
N LEU A 43 -1.87 19.40 8.86
CA LEU A 43 -0.89 19.59 9.92
C LEU A 43 0.54 19.30 9.48
N ILE A 44 0.74 18.26 8.68
CA ILE A 44 2.07 17.97 8.11
C ILE A 44 2.51 19.10 7.19
N ASN A 45 1.63 19.56 6.30
CA ASN A 45 1.96 20.66 5.37
C ASN A 45 2.30 21.95 6.13
N GLU A 46 1.55 22.28 7.20
CA GLU A 46 1.87 23.42 8.07
C GLU A 46 3.24 23.27 8.76
N ALA A 47 3.58 22.07 9.26
CA ALA A 47 4.88 21.81 9.89
C ALA A 47 6.02 21.94 8.88
N LEU A 48 5.85 21.44 7.65
CA LEU A 48 6.83 21.58 6.57
C LEU A 48 7.00 23.05 6.16
N GLN A 49 5.91 23.80 6.06
CA GLN A 49 5.94 25.23 5.73
C GLN A 49 6.67 26.04 6.81
N LYS A 50 6.38 25.79 8.09
CA LYS A 50 7.08 26.44 9.22
C LYS A 50 8.59 26.16 9.20
N LYS A 51 9.00 24.99 8.70
CA LYS A 51 10.41 24.59 8.58
C LYS A 51 11.05 25.04 7.24
N GLY A 52 10.28 25.64 6.33
CA GLY A 52 10.75 26.06 5.01
C GLY A 52 11.06 24.90 4.05
N ILE A 53 10.51 23.70 4.29
CA ILE A 53 10.75 22.52 3.46
C ILE A 53 9.73 22.50 2.32
N SER A 54 10.19 22.42 1.07
CA SER A 54 9.35 22.46 -0.14
C SER A 54 9.81 21.46 -1.21
N GLY A 55 9.03 21.34 -2.29
CA GLY A 55 9.35 20.50 -3.46
C GLY A 55 9.55 19.02 -3.13
N LYS A 56 10.53 18.38 -3.77
CA LYS A 56 10.85 16.95 -3.55
C LYS A 56 11.14 16.64 -2.08
N GLN A 57 11.88 17.52 -1.39
CA GLN A 57 12.21 17.29 0.02
C GLN A 57 10.98 17.32 0.93
N ALA A 58 9.96 18.12 0.60
CA ALA A 58 8.69 18.12 1.33
C ALA A 58 7.96 16.79 1.16
N GLU A 59 7.90 16.24 -0.05
CA GLU A 59 7.27 14.94 -0.31
C GLU A 59 7.96 13.77 0.41
N ILE A 60 9.30 13.79 0.43
CA ILE A 60 10.12 12.83 1.19
C ILE A 60 9.87 12.98 2.70
N THR A 61 9.97 14.21 3.23
CA THR A 61 9.82 14.47 4.67
C THR A 61 8.40 14.14 5.15
N LYS A 62 7.38 14.50 4.36
CA LYS A 62 5.98 14.14 4.59
C LYS A 62 5.80 12.63 4.71
N HIS A 63 6.54 11.84 3.92
CA HIS A 63 6.45 10.38 3.96
C HIS A 63 6.86 9.87 5.32
N TYR A 64 8.06 10.25 5.75
CA TYR A 64 8.60 9.79 7.02
C TYR A 64 7.79 10.29 8.22
N LEU A 65 7.17 11.47 8.15
CA LEU A 65 6.24 11.95 9.17
C LEU A 65 4.96 11.10 9.24
N LEU A 66 4.33 10.78 8.10
CA LEU A 66 3.18 9.87 8.04
C LEU A 66 3.54 8.47 8.56
N SER A 67 4.71 7.95 8.17
CA SER A 67 5.21 6.65 8.61
C SER A 67 5.45 6.60 10.12
N ALA A 68 6.02 7.67 10.70
CA ALA A 68 6.23 7.78 12.13
C ALA A 68 4.90 7.81 12.89
N LEU A 69 3.92 8.57 12.37
CA LEU A 69 2.56 8.59 12.90
C LEU A 69 1.89 7.20 12.82
N GLU A 70 1.96 6.52 11.67
CA GLU A 70 1.36 5.19 11.51
C GLU A 70 1.97 4.16 12.47
N ILE A 71 3.30 4.14 12.61
CA ILE A 71 3.99 3.27 13.58
C ILE A 71 3.46 3.55 14.99
N TYR A 72 3.38 4.82 15.39
CA TYR A 72 2.97 5.18 16.73
C TYR A 72 1.49 4.83 16.99
N LEU A 73 0.62 5.22 16.06
CA LEU A 73 -0.83 5.02 16.15
C LEU A 73 -1.23 3.55 16.06
N SER A 74 -0.39 2.67 15.52
CA SER A 74 -0.69 1.24 15.43
C SER A 74 -0.71 0.51 16.78
N VAL A 75 -0.13 1.10 17.84
CA VAL A 75 -0.15 0.51 19.19
C VAL A 75 -1.43 0.93 19.90
N ASP A 76 -2.33 -0.01 20.12
CA ASP A 76 -3.61 0.19 20.82
C ASP A 76 -3.56 -0.38 22.24
N ASN A 77 -3.92 0.41 23.25
CA ASN A 77 -4.00 -0.10 24.63
C ASN A 77 -5.02 -1.24 24.75
N LYS A 78 -6.07 -1.24 23.94
CA LYS A 78 -7.06 -2.32 23.90
C LYS A 78 -6.48 -3.62 23.32
N TYR A 79 -5.53 -3.52 22.38
CA TYR A 79 -4.78 -4.70 21.92
C TYR A 79 -3.96 -5.33 23.05
N ILE A 80 -3.40 -4.51 23.95
CA ILE A 80 -2.64 -4.96 25.12
C ILE A 80 -3.57 -5.65 26.13
N SER A 81 -4.75 -5.09 26.36
CA SER A 81 -5.80 -5.69 27.20
C SER A 81 -6.30 -7.02 26.62
N ASP A 82 -6.65 -7.09 25.34
CA ASP A 82 -7.16 -8.32 24.73
C ASP A 82 -6.09 -9.44 24.71
N LEU A 83 -4.80 -9.08 24.57
CA LEU A 83 -3.68 -10.03 24.74
C LEU A 83 -3.58 -10.58 26.16
N HIS A 84 -3.85 -9.74 27.17
CA HIS A 84 -3.89 -10.14 28.57
C HIS A 84 -5.03 -11.16 28.80
N ASP A 85 -6.25 -10.82 28.38
CA ASP A 85 -7.43 -11.65 28.61
C ASP A 85 -7.32 -13.01 27.90
N TYR A 86 -6.86 -13.03 26.65
CA TYR A 86 -6.63 -14.28 25.90
C TYR A 86 -5.55 -15.18 26.56
N SER A 87 -4.55 -14.58 27.19
CA SER A 87 -3.48 -15.33 27.86
C SER A 87 -3.96 -15.94 29.20
N GLU A 88 -4.81 -15.25 29.94
CA GLU A 88 -5.41 -15.79 31.17
C GLU A 88 -6.33 -16.97 30.86
N GLU A 89 -7.11 -16.91 29.78
CA GLU A 89 -8.02 -17.99 29.37
C GLU A 89 -7.30 -19.24 28.86
N ASN A 90 -6.09 -19.11 28.29
CA ASN A 90 -5.37 -20.20 27.62
C ASN A 90 -4.12 -20.71 28.39
N ASN A 91 -3.89 -20.26 29.61
CA ASN A 91 -2.76 -20.71 30.44
C ASN A 91 -2.97 -22.13 30.96
N SER A 92 -2.61 -23.14 30.17
CA SER A 92 -2.50 -24.54 30.61
C SER A 92 -1.22 -24.84 31.39
N ASP A 93 -0.18 -24.00 31.25
CA ASP A 93 1.19 -24.28 31.73
C ASP A 93 1.61 -23.51 32.99
N GLY A 94 0.68 -22.78 33.63
CA GLY A 94 0.91 -22.17 34.95
C GLY A 94 1.91 -21.00 35.02
N THR A 95 2.52 -20.57 33.91
CA THR A 95 3.29 -19.32 33.87
C THR A 95 2.36 -18.11 33.81
N PRO A 96 2.33 -17.24 34.84
CA PRO A 96 1.48 -16.06 34.83
C PRO A 96 1.90 -15.08 33.73
N TYR A 97 0.92 -14.57 32.99
CA TYR A 97 1.14 -13.48 32.03
C TYR A 97 1.61 -12.23 32.79
N ASN A 98 2.76 -11.69 32.40
CA ASN A 98 3.28 -10.46 32.99
C ASN A 98 3.00 -9.29 32.04
N ARG A 99 2.00 -8.49 32.41
CA ARG A 99 1.57 -7.32 31.66
C ARG A 99 2.70 -6.31 31.44
N ASP A 100 3.49 -6.01 32.46
CA ASP A 100 4.58 -5.04 32.39
C ASP A 100 5.65 -5.46 31.37
N ILE A 101 5.96 -6.77 31.31
CA ILE A 101 6.90 -7.32 30.32
C ILE A 101 6.33 -7.19 28.90
N SER A 102 5.02 -7.41 28.72
CA SER A 102 4.34 -7.27 27.42
C SER A 102 4.33 -5.80 26.95
N GLU A 103 4.00 -4.87 27.84
CA GLU A 103 4.00 -3.43 27.57
C GLU A 103 5.41 -2.92 27.22
N GLN A 104 6.43 -3.31 28.00
CA GLN A 104 7.84 -3.00 27.70
C GLN A 104 8.27 -3.56 26.34
N PHE A 105 7.79 -4.74 25.96
CA PHE A 105 8.13 -5.35 24.68
C PHE A 105 7.49 -4.61 23.50
N ILE A 106 6.23 -4.20 23.64
CA ILE A 106 5.50 -3.40 22.65
C ILE A 106 6.17 -2.03 22.48
N GLU A 107 6.52 -1.37 23.59
CA GLU A 107 7.25 -0.12 23.57
C GLU A 107 8.62 -0.28 22.91
N HIS A 108 9.38 -1.31 23.26
CA HIS A 108 10.67 -1.61 22.65
C HIS A 108 10.55 -1.77 21.12
N ARG A 109 9.57 -2.55 20.65
CA ARG A 109 9.34 -2.75 19.20
C ARG A 109 8.94 -1.48 18.48
N ARG A 110 8.09 -0.65 19.09
CA ARG A 110 7.73 0.68 18.56
C ARG A 110 8.96 1.57 18.46
N ASN A 111 9.73 1.69 19.53
CA ASN A 111 10.92 2.56 19.58
C ASN A 111 12.00 2.09 18.60
N TYR A 112 12.19 0.78 18.44
CA TYR A 112 13.08 0.22 17.42
C TYR A 112 12.59 0.56 16.00
N SER A 113 11.28 0.40 15.73
CA SER A 113 10.69 0.74 14.43
C SER A 113 10.89 2.21 14.07
N LEU A 114 10.66 3.12 15.02
CA LEU A 114 10.90 4.56 14.86
C LEU A 114 12.38 4.89 14.65
N SER A 115 13.27 4.21 15.37
CA SER A 115 14.72 4.40 15.24
C SER A 115 15.21 3.98 13.85
N LEU A 116 14.74 2.84 13.37
CA LEU A 116 15.02 2.35 12.01
C LEU A 116 14.50 3.33 10.96
N LEU A 117 13.25 3.78 11.09
CA LEU A 117 12.66 4.78 10.20
C LEU A 117 13.50 6.06 10.17
N CYS A 118 13.92 6.56 11.33
CA CYS A 118 14.76 7.75 11.40
C CYS A 118 16.14 7.55 10.73
N ALA A 119 16.74 6.36 10.89
CA ALA A 119 18.02 6.04 10.24
C ALA A 119 17.88 6.08 8.71
N VAL A 120 16.79 5.53 8.18
CA VAL A 120 16.49 5.55 6.74
C VAL A 120 16.17 6.96 6.26
N ALA A 121 15.40 7.72 7.03
CA ALA A 121 15.04 9.09 6.70
C ALA A 121 16.27 10.01 6.61
N CYS A 122 17.30 9.78 7.46
CA CYS A 122 18.57 10.50 7.39
C CYS A 122 19.30 10.30 6.05
N GLU A 123 19.27 9.09 5.49
CA GLU A 123 19.86 8.79 4.17
C GLU A 123 19.19 9.59 3.05
N ASN A 124 17.93 9.98 3.25
CA ASN A 124 17.15 10.82 2.36
C ASN A 124 17.13 12.30 2.77
N GLY A 125 18.07 12.72 3.63
CA GLY A 125 18.26 14.12 4.01
C GLY A 125 17.20 14.67 4.97
N VAL A 126 16.44 13.82 5.64
CA VAL A 126 15.44 14.25 6.62
C VAL A 126 16.05 14.27 8.03
N ASP A 127 15.87 15.38 8.74
CA ASP A 127 16.37 15.52 10.11
C ASP A 127 15.57 14.63 11.08
N LYS A 128 16.28 13.69 11.71
CA LYS A 128 15.71 12.82 12.75
C LYS A 128 15.09 13.60 13.92
N LYS A 129 15.68 14.74 14.31
CA LYS A 129 15.17 15.53 15.43
C LYS A 129 13.81 16.12 15.07
N PHE A 130 13.68 16.60 13.84
CA PHE A 130 12.42 17.11 13.32
C PHE A 130 11.33 16.03 13.34
N ILE A 131 11.59 14.82 12.83
CA ILE A 131 10.61 13.72 12.88
C ILE A 131 10.17 13.45 14.31
N VAL A 132 11.12 13.22 15.23
CA VAL A 132 10.81 12.85 16.62
C VAL A 132 10.04 13.95 17.34
N GLN A 133 10.46 15.20 17.22
CA GLN A 133 9.81 16.34 17.88
C GLN A 133 8.39 16.55 17.35
N THR A 134 8.23 16.63 16.02
CA THR A 134 6.93 16.87 15.40
C THR A 134 5.94 15.74 15.67
N THR A 135 6.39 14.48 15.60
CA THR A 135 5.53 13.34 15.95
C THR A 135 5.12 13.37 17.42
N ALA A 136 6.04 13.65 18.35
CA ALA A 136 5.72 13.75 19.78
C ALA A 136 4.73 14.90 20.08
N GLU A 137 4.91 16.06 19.44
CA GLU A 137 3.99 17.20 19.56
C GLU A 137 2.57 16.83 19.12
N TRP A 138 2.42 16.11 18.01
CA TRP A 138 1.11 15.69 17.52
C TRP A 138 0.46 14.62 18.39
N ILE A 139 1.25 13.66 18.87
CA ILE A 139 0.75 12.61 19.75
C ILE A 139 0.19 13.17 21.06
N ASN A 140 0.89 14.16 21.63
CA ASN A 140 0.53 14.76 22.92
C ASN A 140 -0.55 15.85 22.78
N ASN A 141 -1.00 16.15 21.57
CA ASN A 141 -1.98 17.19 21.35
C ASN A 141 -3.39 16.64 21.54
N GLU A 142 -4.01 16.95 22.68
CA GLU A 142 -5.39 16.54 22.98
C GLU A 142 -6.40 17.02 21.92
N LYS A 143 -6.16 18.17 21.25
CA LYS A 143 -7.03 18.68 20.18
C LYS A 143 -7.01 17.81 18.93
N LEU A 144 -5.94 17.05 18.74
CA LEU A 144 -5.79 16.16 17.61
C LEU A 144 -6.66 14.90 17.76
N GLY A 145 -7.20 14.62 18.96
CA GLY A 145 -8.18 13.55 19.18
C GLY A 145 -7.70 12.17 18.71
N LEU A 146 -6.38 11.91 18.70
CA LEU A 146 -5.82 10.67 18.16
C LEU A 146 -6.35 9.42 18.87
N SER A 147 -6.77 9.56 20.13
CA SER A 147 -7.42 8.51 20.92
C SER A 147 -8.82 8.14 20.43
N THR A 148 -9.52 9.04 19.71
CA THR A 148 -10.86 8.80 19.13
C THR A 148 -10.80 8.52 17.63
N MET A 149 -9.60 8.50 17.05
CA MET A 149 -9.38 8.25 15.64
C MET A 149 -9.85 6.83 15.25
N PRO A 150 -10.67 6.68 14.19
CA PRO A 150 -11.15 5.36 13.76
C PRO A 150 -10.01 4.40 13.45
N ALA A 151 -10.23 3.11 13.73
CA ALA A 151 -9.22 2.08 13.51
C ALA A 151 -8.71 2.04 12.05
N LEU A 152 -9.62 2.28 11.10
CA LEU A 152 -9.28 2.35 9.68
C LEU A 152 -8.34 3.52 9.33
N VAL A 153 -8.35 4.64 10.06
CA VAL A 153 -7.46 5.78 9.78
C VAL A 153 -6.05 5.50 10.31
N ARG A 154 -5.98 4.93 11.50
CA ARG A 154 -4.74 4.51 12.16
C ARG A 154 -4.07 3.36 11.38
N ASN A 155 -4.86 2.51 10.71
CA ASN A 155 -4.38 1.43 9.85
C ASN A 155 -4.16 1.92 8.41
N ARG A 156 -2.96 1.74 7.83
CA ARG A 156 -2.63 2.19 6.46
C ARG A 156 -2.72 3.71 6.24
N LEU A 157 -2.51 4.51 7.27
CA LEU A 157 -2.48 5.98 7.22
C LEU A 157 -1.66 6.50 6.03
N VAL A 158 -0.44 5.99 5.86
CA VAL A 158 0.49 6.41 4.80
C VAL A 158 -0.08 6.12 3.42
N GLU A 159 -0.67 4.93 3.20
CA GLU A 159 -1.23 4.53 1.91
C GLU A 159 -2.50 5.31 1.56
N CYS A 160 -3.37 5.52 2.55
CA CYS A 160 -4.59 6.31 2.37
C CYS A 160 -4.28 7.79 2.10
N CYS A 161 -3.35 8.40 2.84
CA CYS A 161 -2.88 9.75 2.57
C CYS A 161 -2.26 9.87 1.16
N TYR A 162 -1.45 8.88 0.74
CA TYR A 162 -0.91 8.85 -0.62
C TYR A 162 -2.01 8.81 -1.69
N ALA A 163 -3.02 7.95 -1.52
CA ALA A 163 -4.16 7.84 -2.43
C ALA A 163 -5.02 9.12 -2.47
N ILE A 164 -5.03 9.91 -1.40
CA ILE A 164 -5.69 11.22 -1.35
C ILE A 164 -4.93 12.28 -2.14
N GLU A 165 -3.62 12.37 -1.93
CA GLU A 165 -2.77 13.36 -2.59
C GLU A 165 -2.62 13.07 -4.10
N TYR A 166 -2.68 11.79 -4.48
CA TYR A 166 -2.45 11.32 -5.85
C TYR A 166 -3.61 10.44 -6.34
N PRO A 167 -4.79 11.00 -6.67
CA PRO A 167 -6.00 10.22 -7.00
C PRO A 167 -5.87 9.36 -8.27
N ASP A 168 -5.00 9.76 -9.21
CA ASP A 168 -4.70 9.02 -10.45
C ASP A 168 -3.43 8.14 -10.32
N ALA A 169 -2.91 7.93 -9.11
CA ALA A 169 -1.62 7.27 -8.89
C ALA A 169 -1.44 5.92 -9.59
N PRO A 170 -2.40 4.98 -9.55
CA PRO A 170 -2.20 3.69 -10.19
C PRO A 170 -1.99 3.80 -11.70
N LEU A 171 -2.75 4.68 -12.37
CA LEU A 171 -2.66 4.92 -13.81
C LEU A 171 -1.36 5.65 -14.16
N ARG A 172 -1.02 6.73 -13.44
CA ARG A 172 0.18 7.52 -13.69
C ARG A 172 1.46 6.74 -13.40
N PHE A 173 1.48 5.92 -12.35
CA PHE A 173 2.59 5.03 -12.05
C PHE A 173 2.77 3.97 -13.14
N TYR A 174 1.67 3.37 -13.63
CA TYR A 174 1.72 2.44 -14.76
C TYR A 174 2.24 3.12 -16.05
N HIS A 175 1.74 4.31 -16.34
CA HIS A 175 2.15 5.13 -17.48
C HIS A 175 3.65 5.46 -17.44
N GLU A 176 4.15 5.89 -16.30
CA GLU A 176 5.56 6.21 -16.11
C GLU A 176 6.45 4.96 -16.29
N LEU A 177 6.06 3.81 -15.76
CA LEU A 177 6.76 2.54 -16.01
C LEU A 177 6.76 2.12 -17.49
N VAL A 178 5.71 2.44 -18.25
CA VAL A 178 5.64 2.19 -19.69
C VAL A 178 6.53 3.16 -20.46
N ASN A 179 6.49 4.46 -20.14
CA ASN A 179 7.33 5.49 -20.77
C ASN A 179 8.83 5.24 -20.57
N HIS A 180 9.22 4.76 -19.38
CA HIS A 180 10.61 4.37 -19.10
C HIS A 180 10.98 2.97 -19.63
N ASN A 181 10.08 2.30 -20.38
CA ASN A 181 10.29 0.95 -20.92
C ASN A 181 10.62 -0.11 -19.84
N ILE A 182 10.09 0.04 -18.64
CA ILE A 182 10.16 -0.98 -17.58
C ILE A 182 9.06 -2.03 -17.81
N ILE A 183 7.88 -1.57 -18.22
CA ILE A 183 6.77 -2.42 -18.68
C ILE A 183 6.57 -2.20 -20.17
N LEU A 184 6.38 -3.28 -20.93
CA LEU A 184 6.03 -3.19 -22.35
C LEU A 184 4.50 -3.15 -22.51
N CYS A 185 3.96 -2.21 -23.28
CA CYS A 185 2.54 -2.19 -23.58
C CYS A 185 2.32 -1.97 -25.08
N GLY A 186 1.91 -3.01 -25.80
CA GLY A 186 1.65 -2.91 -27.25
C GLY A 186 0.48 -1.99 -27.62
N LYS A 187 -0.29 -1.52 -26.64
CA LYS A 187 -1.37 -0.54 -26.82
C LYS A 187 -0.89 0.90 -26.59
N HIS A 188 0.34 1.10 -26.12
CA HIS A 188 0.92 2.43 -25.91
C HIS A 188 1.60 2.93 -27.19
N SER A 189 1.46 4.21 -27.47
CA SER A 189 2.09 4.91 -28.57
C SER A 189 2.61 6.25 -28.09
N SER A 190 3.93 6.37 -27.93
CA SER A 190 4.60 7.62 -27.55
C SER A 190 4.23 8.81 -28.44
N LYS A 191 3.97 8.58 -29.73
CA LYS A 191 3.52 9.63 -30.67
C LYS A 191 2.18 10.27 -30.33
N LYS A 192 1.34 9.59 -29.55
CA LYS A 192 0.00 10.05 -29.15
C LYS A 192 -0.05 10.46 -27.68
N ASP A 193 1.05 10.27 -26.96
CA ASP A 193 1.14 10.51 -25.53
C ASP A 193 1.40 12.00 -25.27
N LYS A 194 0.38 12.71 -24.77
CA LYS A 194 0.45 14.13 -24.43
C LYS A 194 1.31 14.38 -23.18
N TYR A 195 1.56 13.33 -22.40
CA TYR A 195 2.31 13.37 -21.14
C TYR A 195 3.62 12.58 -21.24
N ALA A 196 4.13 12.37 -22.45
CA ALA A 196 5.41 11.71 -22.67
C ALA A 196 6.52 12.45 -21.91
N GLN A 197 7.30 11.70 -21.14
CA GLN A 197 8.46 12.21 -20.45
C GLN A 197 9.70 12.13 -21.35
N GLU A 198 10.62 13.08 -21.21
CA GLU A 198 11.91 13.03 -21.88
C GLU A 198 12.72 11.82 -21.40
N LEU A 199 13.47 11.21 -22.32
CA LEU A 199 14.35 10.09 -21.97
C LEU A 199 15.41 10.56 -20.96
N GLY A 200 15.43 9.93 -19.78
CA GLY A 200 16.36 10.29 -18.70
C GLY A 200 15.86 11.40 -17.78
N SER A 201 14.60 11.85 -17.92
CA SER A 201 14.00 12.75 -16.94
C SER A 201 13.93 12.09 -15.56
N GLU A 202 13.90 12.93 -14.52
CA GLU A 202 13.65 12.46 -13.17
C GLU A 202 12.27 11.82 -13.07
N LEU A 203 12.15 10.78 -12.25
CA LEU A 203 10.85 10.22 -11.93
C LEU A 203 9.99 11.23 -11.15
N SER A 204 8.68 11.15 -11.38
CA SER A 204 7.72 12.06 -10.78
C SER A 204 7.69 11.96 -9.26
N LEU A 205 7.24 13.04 -8.59
CA LEU A 205 7.03 13.04 -7.13
C LEU A 205 6.09 11.92 -6.68
N LEU A 206 5.09 11.58 -7.52
CA LEU A 206 4.18 10.46 -7.31
C LEU A 206 4.94 9.13 -7.28
N PHE A 207 5.85 8.91 -8.23
CA PHE A 207 6.69 7.73 -8.25
C PHE A 207 7.59 7.67 -7.01
N ILE A 208 8.22 8.79 -6.64
CA ILE A 208 9.09 8.86 -5.46
C ILE A 208 8.31 8.51 -4.20
N ARG A 209 7.11 9.08 -4.03
CA ARG A 209 6.21 8.79 -2.90
C ARG A 209 5.76 7.32 -2.89
N ALA A 210 5.47 6.73 -4.05
CA ALA A 210 5.18 5.30 -4.16
C ALA A 210 6.39 4.43 -3.79
N GLY A 211 7.59 4.80 -4.25
CA GLY A 211 8.84 4.12 -3.92
C GLY A 211 9.11 4.09 -2.42
N LEU A 212 8.90 5.24 -1.74
CA LEU A 212 8.97 5.35 -0.29
C LEU A 212 7.88 4.53 0.42
N LEU A 213 6.65 4.51 -0.10
CA LEU A 213 5.58 3.62 0.41
C LEU A 213 6.00 2.15 0.37
N PHE A 214 6.65 1.70 -0.71
CA PHE A 214 7.14 0.34 -0.80
C PHE A 214 8.36 0.08 0.10
N GLU A 215 9.25 1.06 0.26
CA GLU A 215 10.30 1.02 1.29
C GLU A 215 9.68 0.78 2.67
N PHE A 216 8.67 1.55 3.06
CA PHE A 216 7.99 1.43 4.33
C PHE A 216 7.33 0.05 4.52
N LYS A 217 6.65 -0.49 3.50
CA LYS A 217 6.08 -1.85 3.56
C LYS A 217 7.14 -2.94 3.68
N MET A 218 8.29 -2.78 3.01
CA MET A 218 9.39 -3.74 3.15
C MET A 218 10.01 -3.67 4.56
N GLN A 219 10.13 -2.47 5.14
CA GLN A 219 10.58 -2.28 6.53
C GLN A 219 9.60 -2.92 7.52
N GLN A 220 8.30 -2.75 7.33
CA GLN A 220 7.26 -3.36 8.17
C GLN A 220 7.47 -4.88 8.31
N ARG A 221 7.75 -5.54 7.18
CA ARG A 221 8.02 -6.98 7.17
C ARG A 221 9.36 -7.35 7.78
N ALA A 222 10.40 -6.57 7.52
CA ALA A 222 11.70 -6.78 8.16
C ALA A 222 11.58 -6.70 9.69
N MET A 223 10.75 -5.80 10.19
CA MET A 223 10.52 -5.58 11.62
C MET A 223 9.87 -6.76 12.33
N GLU A 224 8.89 -7.41 11.70
CA GLU A 224 8.26 -8.64 12.22
C GLU A 224 9.32 -9.71 12.53
N ILE A 225 10.30 -9.84 11.64
CA ILE A 225 11.36 -10.85 11.73
C ILE A 225 12.44 -10.42 12.72
N MET A 226 12.97 -9.20 12.58
CA MET A 226 14.05 -8.69 13.44
C MET A 226 13.66 -8.68 14.92
N THR A 227 12.39 -8.41 15.22
CA THR A 227 11.88 -8.36 16.61
C THR A 227 11.37 -9.70 17.14
N SER A 228 11.29 -10.74 16.29
CA SER A 228 10.97 -12.13 16.69
C SER A 228 12.16 -12.86 17.34
N ASN A 229 13.36 -12.31 17.21
CA ASN A 229 14.65 -12.92 17.59
C ASN A 229 14.89 -13.17 19.10
N LYS A 230 13.89 -12.98 19.98
CA LYS A 230 14.00 -13.40 21.39
C LYS A 230 13.89 -14.93 21.59
N ASN A 231 13.37 -15.69 20.61
CA ASN A 231 13.21 -17.15 20.72
C ASN A 231 14.21 -17.92 19.84
N ASN A 232 15.51 -17.87 20.13
CA ASN A 232 16.55 -18.75 19.55
C ASN A 232 16.49 -18.93 18.01
N TYR A 233 16.28 -17.85 17.25
CA TYR A 233 16.19 -17.91 15.78
C TYR A 233 15.12 -18.87 15.23
N GLN A 234 14.05 -19.14 16.00
CA GLN A 234 12.99 -20.03 15.54
C GLN A 234 12.00 -19.29 14.63
N ILE A 235 12.08 -19.56 13.33
CA ILE A 235 11.02 -19.21 12.39
C ILE A 235 9.87 -20.21 12.61
N LYS A 236 8.78 -19.76 13.26
CA LYS A 236 7.55 -20.57 13.37
C LYS A 236 6.88 -20.66 12.01
N ILE A 237 7.04 -21.79 11.34
CA ILE A 237 6.31 -22.12 10.11
C ILE A 237 4.89 -22.51 10.52
N SER A 238 3.89 -21.80 10.02
CA SER A 238 2.48 -22.18 10.19
C SER A 238 2.28 -23.63 9.73
N LYS A 239 1.53 -24.43 10.50
CA LYS A 239 1.14 -25.77 10.06
C LYS A 239 0.48 -25.68 8.69
N LEU A 240 0.83 -26.61 7.79
CA LEU A 240 0.21 -26.74 6.49
C LEU A 240 -1.27 -27.04 6.69
N ASP A 241 -2.10 -26.05 6.41
CA ASP A 241 -3.53 -26.18 6.38
C ASP A 241 -3.94 -26.83 5.06
N PHE A 242 -4.46 -28.06 5.13
CA PHE A 242 -4.87 -28.85 3.97
C PHE A 242 -6.18 -28.34 3.36
N GLU A 243 -6.97 -27.56 4.10
CA GLU A 243 -8.19 -26.92 3.59
C GLU A 243 -7.86 -25.78 2.62
N LYS A 244 -6.63 -25.23 2.69
CA LYS A 244 -6.18 -24.19 1.76
C LYS A 244 -5.93 -24.74 0.35
N SER A 245 -6.34 -23.92 -0.63
CA SER A 245 -6.12 -24.21 -2.05
C SER A 245 -4.65 -24.49 -2.36
N ARG A 246 -4.38 -25.32 -3.38
CA ARG A 246 -3.00 -25.63 -3.82
C ARG A 246 -2.17 -24.38 -4.12
N ILE A 247 -2.81 -23.34 -4.66
CA ILE A 247 -2.17 -22.04 -4.95
C ILE A 247 -1.81 -21.33 -3.65
N SER A 248 -2.73 -21.27 -2.68
CA SER A 248 -2.48 -20.67 -1.36
C SER A 248 -1.33 -21.38 -0.64
N ARG A 249 -1.31 -22.72 -0.63
CA ARG A 249 -0.21 -23.52 -0.07
C ARG A 249 1.13 -23.24 -0.76
N LYS A 250 1.15 -23.15 -2.09
CA LYS A 250 2.38 -22.79 -2.83
C LYS A 250 2.87 -21.39 -2.45
N ASN A 251 1.97 -20.41 -2.36
CA ASN A 251 2.33 -19.04 -1.98
C ASN A 251 2.92 -18.97 -0.57
N ILE A 252 2.38 -19.75 0.37
CA ILE A 252 2.90 -19.87 1.74
C ILE A 252 4.30 -20.54 1.73
N ALA A 253 4.48 -21.60 0.95
CA ALA A 253 5.79 -22.26 0.83
C ALA A 253 6.84 -21.32 0.21
N ASP A 254 6.48 -20.63 -0.88
CA ASP A 254 7.33 -19.63 -1.52
C ASP A 254 7.65 -18.46 -0.57
N TYR A 255 6.71 -18.10 0.32
CA TYR A 255 6.90 -17.09 1.36
C TYR A 255 7.98 -17.52 2.36
N TYR A 256 7.85 -18.69 2.97
CA TYR A 256 8.83 -19.20 3.94
C TYR A 256 10.19 -19.47 3.31
N LYS A 257 10.21 -19.98 2.08
CA LYS A 257 11.46 -20.17 1.35
C LYS A 257 12.22 -18.85 1.18
N ARG A 258 11.55 -17.79 0.72
CA ARG A 258 12.19 -16.47 0.58
C ARG A 258 12.66 -15.91 1.91
N LEU A 259 11.90 -16.12 2.98
CA LEU A 259 12.35 -15.71 4.32
C LEU A 259 13.65 -16.40 4.71
N ILE A 260 13.73 -17.72 4.54
CA ILE A 260 14.95 -18.49 4.86
C ILE A 260 16.12 -18.04 3.97
N ASP A 261 15.90 -17.96 2.66
CA ASP A 261 16.94 -17.59 1.70
C ASP A 261 17.55 -16.21 2.02
N ILE A 262 16.71 -15.24 2.42
CA ILE A 262 17.14 -13.87 2.69
C ILE A 262 17.75 -13.72 4.09
N TRP A 263 17.09 -14.24 5.11
CA TRP A 263 17.42 -13.92 6.51
C TRP A 263 18.39 -14.92 7.15
N LEU A 264 18.49 -16.14 6.64
CA LEU A 264 19.39 -17.16 7.18
C LEU A 264 20.58 -17.46 6.29
N LEU A 265 20.44 -17.33 4.96
CA LEU A 265 21.48 -17.76 4.01
C LEU A 265 22.31 -16.63 3.39
N GLU A 266 21.83 -15.38 3.40
CA GLU A 266 22.62 -14.26 2.88
C GLU A 266 23.67 -13.77 3.89
N LYS A 267 24.84 -13.37 3.39
CA LYS A 267 25.95 -12.85 4.21
C LYS A 267 25.58 -11.60 5.03
N ASN A 268 24.58 -10.84 4.59
CA ASN A 268 24.11 -9.62 5.25
C ASN A 268 22.60 -9.73 5.55
N PRO A 269 22.19 -10.57 6.51
CA PRO A 269 20.79 -10.81 6.79
C PRO A 269 20.06 -9.56 7.31
N SER A 270 20.79 -8.54 7.78
CA SER A 270 20.25 -7.31 8.37
C SER A 270 20.06 -6.15 7.38
N THR A 271 20.38 -6.30 6.08
CA THR A 271 20.20 -5.21 5.13
C THR A 271 18.73 -5.05 4.73
N PHE A 272 18.07 -4.03 5.29
CA PHE A 272 16.76 -3.57 4.82
C PHE A 272 16.91 -2.71 3.55
N ALA A 273 15.86 -2.70 2.74
CA ALA A 273 15.79 -1.90 1.53
C ALA A 273 15.79 -0.41 1.86
N ILE A 274 16.69 0.35 1.23
CA ILE A 274 16.71 1.82 1.28
C ILE A 274 16.55 2.34 -0.14
N PHE A 275 15.47 3.07 -0.38
CA PHE A 275 15.21 3.82 -1.58
C PHE A 275 15.78 5.23 -1.42
N ARG A 276 17.02 5.40 -1.88
CA ARG A 276 17.70 6.71 -1.87
C ARG A 276 17.11 7.59 -2.97
N CYS A 277 16.33 8.58 -2.59
CA CYS A 277 15.59 9.46 -3.48
C CYS A 277 15.82 10.97 -3.22
N LYS A 278 16.73 11.33 -2.31
CA LYS A 278 17.19 12.71 -2.14
C LYS A 278 17.78 13.27 -3.43
N GLU A 279 18.66 12.50 -4.05
CA GLU A 279 19.28 12.85 -5.34
C GLU A 279 18.34 12.54 -6.51
N HIS A 280 18.79 12.83 -7.73
CA HIS A 280 18.02 12.55 -8.94
C HIS A 280 17.64 11.07 -9.04
N VAL A 281 16.34 10.78 -9.16
CA VAL A 281 15.82 9.42 -9.27
C VAL A 281 15.60 9.07 -10.75
N SER A 282 16.36 8.10 -11.24
CA SER A 282 16.33 7.66 -12.63
C SER A 282 15.53 6.36 -12.83
N LYS A 283 15.35 5.96 -14.09
CA LYS A 283 14.90 4.61 -14.46
C LYS A 283 15.67 3.51 -13.71
N THR A 284 16.99 3.65 -13.57
CA THR A 284 17.81 2.61 -12.93
C THR A 284 17.43 2.43 -11.46
N ASP A 285 17.01 3.50 -10.79
CA ASP A 285 16.59 3.48 -9.40
C ASP A 285 15.18 2.89 -9.26
N ALA A 286 14.27 3.17 -10.21
CA ALA A 286 13.01 2.45 -10.34
C ALA A 286 13.22 0.93 -10.49
N GLU A 287 14.17 0.50 -11.32
CA GLU A 287 14.46 -0.92 -11.46
C GLU A 287 15.04 -1.53 -10.20
N LYS A 288 15.93 -0.81 -9.49
CA LYS A 288 16.51 -1.26 -8.23
C LYS A 288 15.43 -1.44 -7.16
N ILE A 289 14.54 -0.47 -6.99
CA ILE A 289 13.46 -0.58 -5.99
C ILE A 289 12.52 -1.74 -6.33
N LEU A 290 12.13 -1.93 -7.60
CA LEU A 290 11.28 -3.04 -8.01
C LEU A 290 11.96 -4.41 -7.83
N LYS A 291 13.26 -4.52 -8.12
CA LYS A 291 14.05 -5.74 -7.85
C LYS A 291 14.08 -6.04 -6.34
N THR A 292 14.17 -4.99 -5.53
CA THR A 292 14.21 -5.07 -4.07
C THR A 292 12.83 -5.44 -3.50
N MET A 293 11.75 -4.85 -4.03
CA MET A 293 10.37 -5.24 -3.73
C MET A 293 10.13 -6.71 -4.02
N ARG A 294 10.59 -7.23 -5.16
CA ARG A 294 10.45 -8.66 -5.45
C ARG A 294 11.06 -9.55 -4.36
N LYS A 295 12.16 -9.08 -3.76
CA LYS A 295 12.89 -9.80 -2.73
C LYS A 295 12.16 -9.72 -1.39
N PHE A 296 11.82 -8.52 -0.93
CA PHE A 296 11.32 -8.29 0.44
C PHE A 296 9.81 -8.10 0.54
N TYR A 297 9.12 -7.69 -0.52
CA TYR A 297 7.67 -7.48 -0.54
C TYR A 297 6.94 -8.63 -1.26
N LEU A 298 6.19 -9.42 -0.50
CA LEU A 298 5.37 -10.49 -1.04
C LEU A 298 3.92 -10.05 -1.10
N HIS A 299 3.50 -9.60 -2.28
CA HIS A 299 2.16 -9.13 -2.52
C HIS A 299 1.29 -10.21 -3.16
N LYS A 300 0.14 -10.49 -2.57
CA LYS A 300 -0.90 -11.32 -3.20
C LYS A 300 -1.86 -10.37 -3.92
N ARG A 301 -1.85 -10.40 -5.25
CA ARG A 301 -2.63 -9.43 -6.02
C ARG A 301 -4.13 -9.62 -5.84
N MET A 302 -4.83 -8.53 -5.58
CA MET A 302 -6.30 -8.49 -5.61
C MET A 302 -6.82 -8.56 -7.06
N PHE A 303 -6.09 -7.94 -7.98
CA PHE A 303 -6.41 -7.89 -9.40
C PHE A 303 -5.40 -8.72 -10.20
N GLY A 304 -5.88 -9.86 -10.71
CA GLY A 304 -5.11 -10.75 -11.58
C GLY A 304 -5.21 -10.42 -13.06
N GLY A 305 -4.38 -11.09 -13.86
CA GLY A 305 -4.46 -11.06 -15.32
C GLY A 305 -3.11 -11.05 -16.02
N THR A 306 -3.16 -11.01 -17.35
CA THR A 306 -1.97 -10.81 -18.19
C THR A 306 -1.54 -9.34 -18.14
N GLN A 307 -0.30 -9.06 -18.58
CA GLN A 307 0.21 -7.70 -18.76
C GLN A 307 -0.73 -6.80 -19.57
N GLY A 308 -1.43 -7.35 -20.57
CA GLY A 308 -2.40 -6.61 -21.38
C GLY A 308 -3.71 -6.26 -20.67
N ASN A 309 -4.00 -6.89 -19.52
CA ASN A 309 -5.24 -6.66 -18.77
C ASN A 309 -5.15 -5.45 -17.82
N TRP A 310 -3.95 -5.05 -17.41
CA TRP A 310 -3.76 -3.98 -16.41
C TRP A 310 -4.31 -2.64 -16.86
N LEU A 311 -4.05 -2.24 -18.11
CA LEU A 311 -4.63 -1.03 -18.68
C LEU A 311 -6.17 -1.05 -18.65
N GLY A 312 -6.77 -2.21 -18.89
CA GLY A 312 -8.22 -2.40 -18.77
C GLY A 312 -8.71 -2.33 -17.33
N THR A 313 -7.96 -2.89 -16.37
CA THR A 313 -8.25 -2.79 -14.93
C THR A 313 -8.23 -1.34 -14.45
N LEU A 314 -7.18 -0.60 -14.80
CA LEU A 314 -7.03 0.80 -14.43
C LEU A 314 -8.13 1.66 -15.07
N GLY A 315 -8.41 1.47 -16.37
CA GLY A 315 -9.51 2.17 -17.04
C GLY A 315 -10.90 1.77 -16.54
N ALA A 316 -11.10 0.54 -16.08
CA ALA A 316 -12.35 0.13 -15.43
C ALA A 316 -12.58 0.88 -14.11
N PHE A 317 -11.52 1.21 -13.39
CA PHE A 317 -11.63 2.02 -12.18
C PHE A 317 -11.95 3.48 -12.46
N GLU A 318 -11.37 4.05 -13.51
CA GLU A 318 -11.74 5.39 -13.99
C GLU A 318 -13.23 5.48 -14.35
N ILE A 319 -13.80 4.42 -14.95
CA ILE A 319 -15.25 4.33 -15.19
C ILE A 319 -16.01 4.37 -13.86
N GLU A 320 -15.58 3.62 -12.85
CA GLU A 320 -16.25 3.58 -11.54
C GLU A 320 -16.24 4.95 -10.85
N LEU A 321 -15.13 5.68 -10.91
CA LEU A 321 -15.04 7.05 -10.37
C LEU A 321 -15.99 8.00 -11.11
N CYS A 322 -15.98 7.97 -12.45
CA CYS A 322 -16.89 8.80 -13.25
C CYS A 322 -18.37 8.44 -13.01
N CYS A 323 -18.71 7.18 -12.77
CA CYS A 323 -20.07 6.76 -12.42
C CYS A 323 -20.53 7.36 -11.08
N LYS A 324 -19.63 7.53 -10.11
CA LYS A 324 -19.94 8.16 -8.82
C LYS A 324 -20.15 9.67 -8.98
N GLU A 325 -19.38 10.32 -9.85
CA GLU A 325 -19.50 11.76 -10.14
C GLU A 325 -20.73 12.09 -10.99
N GLU A 326 -21.04 11.23 -11.98
CA GLU A 326 -22.07 11.46 -12.99
C GLU A 326 -23.08 10.29 -13.04
N PRO A 327 -23.86 10.01 -11.97
CA PRO A 327 -24.64 8.77 -11.82
C PRO A 327 -25.76 8.59 -12.85
N LYS A 328 -26.22 9.67 -13.48
CA LYS A 328 -27.26 9.64 -14.52
C LYS A 328 -26.73 9.37 -15.92
N ARG A 329 -25.40 9.43 -16.12
CA ARG A 329 -24.79 9.29 -17.43
C ARG A 329 -24.64 7.82 -17.79
N ALA A 330 -25.00 7.48 -19.03
CA ALA A 330 -24.84 6.12 -19.51
C ALA A 330 -23.36 5.70 -19.55
N ILE A 331 -23.09 4.47 -19.12
CA ILE A 331 -21.73 3.92 -19.11
C ILE A 331 -21.27 3.59 -20.54
N TYR A 332 -22.14 2.95 -21.33
CA TYR A 332 -21.83 2.48 -22.67
C TYR A 332 -23.09 2.25 -23.52
N TYR A 333 -23.02 2.51 -24.82
CA TYR A 333 -24.05 2.17 -25.82
C TYR A 333 -23.41 1.59 -27.09
N GLU A 334 -23.97 0.50 -27.62
CA GLU A 334 -23.41 -0.21 -28.79
C GLU A 334 -23.60 0.58 -30.10
N THR A 335 -24.72 1.29 -30.26
CA THR A 335 -25.06 2.01 -31.51
C THR A 335 -24.38 3.37 -31.63
N ASN A 336 -24.39 4.17 -30.56
CA ASN A 336 -23.67 5.44 -30.48
C ASN A 336 -23.11 5.66 -29.08
N ASN A 337 -21.82 5.40 -28.90
CA ASN A 337 -21.13 5.55 -27.62
C ASN A 337 -20.65 6.98 -27.34
N SER A 338 -20.96 7.95 -28.20
CA SER A 338 -20.54 9.33 -28.00
C SER A 338 -21.09 9.88 -26.69
N LEU A 339 -20.26 10.62 -25.96
CA LEU A 339 -20.63 11.22 -24.67
C LEU A 339 -21.01 10.19 -23.58
N THR A 340 -20.67 8.92 -23.68
CA THR A 340 -20.79 7.99 -22.53
C THR A 340 -19.57 8.06 -21.60
N ILE A 341 -19.68 7.50 -20.40
CA ILE A 341 -18.55 7.45 -19.45
C ILE A 341 -17.36 6.67 -20.05
N SER A 342 -17.63 5.53 -20.70
CA SER A 342 -16.56 4.73 -21.32
C SER A 342 -15.84 5.46 -22.46
N ASP A 343 -16.51 6.38 -23.15
CA ASP A 343 -15.89 7.24 -24.19
C ASP A 343 -15.03 8.36 -23.58
N LYS A 344 -15.50 8.98 -22.47
CA LYS A 344 -14.73 9.94 -21.68
C LYS A 344 -13.42 9.30 -21.17
N VAL A 345 -13.52 8.10 -20.58
CA VAL A 345 -12.35 7.37 -20.06
C VAL A 345 -11.42 6.91 -21.18
N LYS A 346 -11.95 6.43 -22.30
CA LYS A 346 -11.15 6.12 -23.49
C LYS A 346 -10.34 7.34 -23.94
N SER A 347 -10.96 8.52 -23.96
CA SER A 347 -10.29 9.76 -24.34
C SER A 347 -9.20 10.14 -23.33
N LYS A 348 -9.47 10.03 -22.02
CA LYS A 348 -8.45 10.21 -20.96
C LYS A 348 -7.26 9.28 -21.18
N LEU A 349 -7.48 7.98 -21.43
CA LEU A 349 -6.39 7.02 -21.67
C LEU A 349 -5.61 7.31 -22.96
N LEU A 350 -6.29 7.80 -24.01
CA LEU A 350 -5.63 8.19 -25.25
C LEU A 350 -4.66 9.35 -25.03
N ASP A 351 -4.98 10.29 -24.13
CA ASP A 351 -4.10 11.41 -23.77
C ASP A 351 -2.79 10.92 -23.11
N TYR A 352 -2.83 9.78 -22.41
CA TYR A 352 -1.65 9.06 -21.90
C TYR A 352 -1.00 8.13 -22.95
N GLY A 353 -1.37 8.26 -24.23
CA GLY A 353 -0.84 7.46 -25.34
C GLY A 353 -1.38 6.04 -25.43
N PHE A 354 -2.39 5.67 -24.64
CA PHE A 354 -2.95 4.32 -24.62
C PHE A 354 -4.17 4.16 -25.53
N ASN A 355 -4.10 3.23 -26.48
CA ASN A 355 -5.20 2.93 -27.39
C ASN A 355 -6.04 1.74 -26.90
N VAL A 356 -7.25 2.02 -26.39
CA VAL A 356 -8.22 1.01 -25.91
C VAL A 356 -9.61 1.34 -26.43
N SER A 357 -10.41 0.32 -26.74
CA SER A 357 -11.81 0.53 -27.11
C SER A 357 -12.69 0.73 -25.87
N ALA A 358 -13.70 1.60 -26.00
CA ALA A 358 -14.68 1.86 -24.94
C ALA A 358 -15.44 0.59 -24.55
N ARG A 359 -15.78 -0.27 -25.52
CA ARG A 359 -16.41 -1.58 -25.28
C ARG A 359 -15.55 -2.48 -24.39
N SER A 360 -14.24 -2.56 -24.63
CA SER A 360 -13.35 -3.37 -23.80
C SER A 360 -13.25 -2.83 -22.37
N LEU A 361 -13.24 -1.51 -22.19
CA LEU A 361 -13.25 -0.88 -20.86
C LEU A 361 -14.56 -1.19 -20.11
N TYR A 362 -15.71 -1.04 -20.78
CA TYR A 362 -17.02 -1.35 -20.22
C TYR A 362 -17.14 -2.82 -19.78
N LEU A 363 -16.77 -3.78 -20.64
CA LEU A 363 -16.82 -5.20 -20.29
C LEU A 363 -15.89 -5.54 -19.11
N ARG A 364 -14.72 -4.89 -19.05
CA ARG A 364 -13.77 -5.08 -17.94
C ARG A 364 -14.30 -4.48 -16.64
N HIS A 365 -14.94 -3.30 -16.69
CA HIS A 365 -15.61 -2.68 -15.55
C HIS A 365 -16.69 -3.59 -14.98
N LYS A 366 -17.59 -4.13 -15.83
CA LYS A 366 -18.63 -5.06 -15.40
C LYS A 366 -18.07 -6.29 -14.67
N ALA A 367 -16.98 -6.85 -15.17
CA ALA A 367 -16.34 -8.01 -14.54
C ALA A 367 -15.67 -7.66 -13.19
N ILE A 368 -14.88 -6.59 -13.14
CA ILE A 368 -14.13 -6.20 -11.95
C ILE A 368 -15.04 -5.71 -10.83
N LYS A 369 -16.13 -5.02 -11.16
CA LYS A 369 -17.08 -4.54 -10.16
C LYS A 369 -17.67 -5.69 -9.32
N LYS A 370 -18.02 -6.82 -9.97
CA LYS A 370 -18.57 -8.00 -9.29
C LYS A 370 -17.53 -8.73 -8.43
N GLU A 371 -16.32 -8.90 -8.93
CA GLU A 371 -15.31 -9.76 -8.29
C GLU A 371 -14.27 -9.01 -7.46
N GLY A 372 -13.70 -7.94 -7.99
CA GLY A 372 -12.57 -7.23 -7.38
C GLY A 372 -13.02 -6.20 -6.35
N TYR A 373 -13.95 -5.33 -6.71
CA TYR A 373 -14.38 -4.24 -5.82
C TYR A 373 -15.19 -4.75 -4.62
N SER A 374 -15.94 -5.84 -4.78
CA SER A 374 -16.67 -6.50 -3.69
C SER A 374 -15.73 -7.04 -2.60
N LYS A 375 -14.57 -7.60 -2.99
CA LYS A 375 -13.53 -8.03 -2.04
C LYS A 375 -12.94 -6.87 -1.25
N ILE A 376 -12.67 -5.75 -1.91
CA ILE A 376 -12.13 -4.56 -1.24
C ILE A 376 -13.20 -3.94 -0.33
N LEU A 377 -14.47 -3.97 -0.73
CA LEU A 377 -15.58 -3.54 0.11
C LEU A 377 -15.73 -4.44 1.35
N TYR A 378 -15.60 -5.75 1.19
CA TYR A 378 -15.54 -6.70 2.31
C TYR A 378 -14.39 -6.34 3.27
N TYR A 379 -13.18 -6.15 2.73
CA TYR A 379 -12.02 -5.71 3.51
C TYR A 379 -12.31 -4.42 4.30
N TYR A 380 -12.89 -3.42 3.64
CA TYR A 380 -13.25 -2.14 4.26
C TYR A 380 -14.19 -2.35 5.46
N HIS A 381 -15.25 -3.14 5.30
CA HIS A 381 -16.17 -3.43 6.40
C HIS A 381 -15.52 -4.25 7.52
N SER A 382 -14.67 -5.22 7.19
CA SER A 382 -13.94 -6.00 8.18
C SER A 382 -13.01 -5.14 9.03
N VAL A 383 -12.30 -4.18 8.42
CA VAL A 383 -11.41 -3.26 9.17
C VAL A 383 -12.22 -2.30 10.04
N LEU A 384 -13.38 -1.80 9.58
CA LEU A 384 -14.24 -0.96 10.39
C LEU A 384 -14.84 -1.68 11.61
N GLY A 385 -15.08 -2.99 11.49
CA GLY A 385 -15.59 -3.82 12.58
C GLY A 385 -14.53 -4.27 13.58
N LEU A 386 -13.25 -3.94 13.36
CA LEU A 386 -12.19 -4.35 14.28
C LEU A 386 -12.28 -3.63 15.62
N PRO A 387 -12.21 -4.35 16.75
CA PRO A 387 -12.20 -3.75 18.07
C PRO A 387 -10.87 -3.03 18.40
N TYR A 388 -9.78 -3.39 17.71
CA TYR A 388 -8.43 -2.84 17.85
C TYR A 388 -7.63 -3.02 16.54
N ILE A 389 -6.45 -2.40 16.44
CA ILE A 389 -5.55 -2.57 15.30
C ILE A 389 -4.32 -3.37 15.74
N PRO A 390 -3.86 -4.37 14.95
CA PRO A 390 -2.59 -5.01 15.23
C PRO A 390 -1.43 -4.01 15.06
N PRO A 391 -0.43 -4.01 15.95
CA PRO A 391 0.75 -3.17 15.81
C PRO A 391 1.40 -3.30 14.43
N TRP A 392 1.86 -2.18 13.87
CA TRP A 392 2.38 -2.07 12.51
C TRP A 392 3.48 -3.11 12.24
N TYR A 393 4.41 -3.29 13.19
CA TYR A 393 5.54 -4.21 13.07
C TYR A 393 5.16 -5.69 12.97
N LEU A 394 3.89 -6.07 13.21
CA LEU A 394 3.45 -7.46 13.06
C LEU A 394 3.12 -7.84 11.62
N ASN A 395 2.96 -6.85 10.71
CA ASN A 395 2.69 -7.10 9.29
C ASN A 395 1.56 -8.13 9.03
N LYS A 396 0.56 -8.19 9.91
CA LYS A 396 -0.56 -9.13 9.79
C LYS A 396 -1.48 -8.70 8.65
N ASN A 397 -1.50 -9.50 7.58
CA ASN A 397 -2.34 -9.30 6.40
C ASN A 397 -3.58 -10.21 6.40
N ASP A 398 -3.98 -10.75 7.56
CA ASP A 398 -5.06 -11.76 7.67
C ASP A 398 -6.37 -11.27 7.06
N LEU A 399 -6.78 -10.02 7.34
CA LEU A 399 -7.99 -9.44 6.74
C LEU A 399 -7.89 -9.27 5.22
N TYR A 400 -6.70 -8.94 4.72
CA TYR A 400 -6.46 -8.82 3.29
C TYR A 400 -6.52 -10.20 2.61
N ASP A 401 -5.96 -11.22 3.26
CA ASP A 401 -6.02 -12.61 2.82
C ASP A 401 -7.46 -13.16 2.82
N LEU A 402 -8.25 -12.87 3.87
CA LEU A 402 -9.67 -13.20 3.91
C LEU A 402 -10.44 -12.52 2.78
N ALA A 403 -10.17 -11.24 2.53
CA ALA A 403 -10.78 -10.50 1.43
C ALA A 403 -10.43 -11.09 0.05
N LEU A 404 -9.21 -11.59 -0.14
CA LEU A 404 -8.81 -12.26 -1.39
C LEU A 404 -9.64 -13.53 -1.66
N GLU A 405 -10.00 -14.26 -0.60
CA GLU A 405 -10.78 -15.49 -0.66
C GLU A 405 -12.30 -15.25 -0.70
N TYR A 406 -12.74 -14.04 -0.36
CA TYR A 406 -14.15 -13.65 -0.41
C TYR A 406 -14.76 -13.86 -1.81
N LYS A 407 -15.90 -14.54 -1.82
CA LYS A 407 -16.76 -14.69 -2.99
C LYS A 407 -18.08 -14.01 -2.64
N ALA A 408 -18.47 -13.03 -3.45
CA ALA A 408 -19.83 -12.53 -3.42
C ALA A 408 -20.76 -13.63 -3.93
N GLU A 409 -21.20 -14.54 -3.05
CA GLU A 409 -22.38 -15.36 -3.32
C GLU A 409 -23.53 -14.40 -3.59
N ASN A 410 -24.35 -14.70 -4.61
CA ASN A 410 -25.32 -13.79 -5.22
C ASN A 410 -26.19 -13.08 -4.16
N VAL A 411 -25.75 -11.90 -3.71
CA VAL A 411 -26.63 -10.88 -3.16
C VAL A 411 -27.35 -10.36 -4.40
N ASN A 412 -28.56 -10.86 -4.61
CA ASN A 412 -29.44 -10.44 -5.68
C ASN A 412 -29.49 -8.90 -5.70
N GLU A 413 -29.15 -8.31 -6.85
CA GLU A 413 -29.59 -6.96 -7.21
C GLU A 413 -31.11 -6.92 -7.33
#